data_AF-A0A3A4EZK3-F1
#
_entry.id   AF-A0A3A4EZK3-F1
#
_cell.length_a   1.000
_cell.length_b   1.000
_cell.length_c   1.000
_cell.angle_alpha   90.00
_cell.angle_beta   90.00
_cell.angle_gamma   90.00
#
_symmetry.space_group_name_H-M   'P 1'
#
loop_
_entity.id
_entity.type
_entity.pdbx_description
1 polymer ?
#
loop_
_entity_poly.entity_id
_entity_poly.type
_entity_poly.pdbx_seq_one_letter_code
_entity_poly.pdbx_strand_id
1 'polypeptide(L)'
;MPADGQKVYLRKTSNLHTGGDAVDATDELSPDEREFVVRAARAIPGLRVAGIDVLLPRRETDEAPAILEVNPFPMISMHHFPAAGRPRDVAGPIVRAMFPST
;
A
#
# COMPACT_ATOMS: atom_id res chain seq x y z
N MET A 1 -22.95 -20.17 -16.34
CA MET A 1 -22.07 -20.25 -15.16
C MET A 1 -20.63 -20.20 -15.66
N PRO A 2 -19.72 -19.46 -15.01
CA PRO A 2 -18.29 -19.51 -15.34
C PRO A 2 -17.74 -20.94 -15.17
N ALA A 3 -16.68 -21.28 -15.90
CA ALA A 3 -15.97 -22.53 -15.67
C ALA A 3 -15.29 -22.53 -14.29
N ASP A 4 -15.04 -23.72 -13.75
CA ASP A 4 -14.30 -23.83 -12.48
C ASP A 4 -12.91 -23.17 -12.62
N GLY A 5 -12.52 -22.37 -11.63
CA GLY A 5 -11.31 -21.55 -11.65
C GLY A 5 -11.31 -20.34 -12.60
N GLN A 6 -12.37 -20.10 -13.37
CA GLN A 6 -12.44 -18.94 -14.25
C GLN A 6 -12.58 -17.64 -13.45
N LYS A 7 -11.54 -16.79 -13.46
CA LYS A 7 -11.61 -15.44 -12.89
C LYS A 7 -12.56 -14.57 -13.72
N VAL A 8 -13.59 -14.03 -13.08
CA VAL A 8 -14.56 -13.10 -13.69
C VAL A 8 -14.39 -11.74 -13.04
N TYR A 9 -14.04 -10.74 -13.85
CA TYR A 9 -13.89 -9.36 -13.38
C TYR A 9 -15.27 -8.69 -13.30
N LEU A 10 -15.69 -8.34 -12.10
CA LEU A 10 -16.98 -7.67 -11.85
C LEU A 10 -16.91 -6.16 -12.08
N ARG A 11 -15.72 -5.58 -11.99
CA ARG A 11 -15.44 -4.15 -12.13
C ARG A 11 -14.15 -3.94 -12.91
N LYS A 12 -14.02 -2.78 -13.55
CA LYS A 12 -12.80 -2.34 -14.27
C LYS A 12 -11.80 -1.62 -13.37
N THR A 13 -12.21 -1.23 -12.17
CA THR A 13 -11.41 -0.47 -11.22
C THR A 13 -11.09 -1.33 -10.00
N SER A 14 -9.85 -1.26 -9.53
CA SER A 14 -9.43 -1.91 -8.29
C SER A 14 -9.66 -0.94 -7.13
N ASN A 15 -10.79 -1.07 -6.45
CA ASN A 15 -11.12 -0.23 -5.29
C ASN A 15 -11.75 -1.06 -4.17
N LEU A 16 -11.10 -1.04 -3.01
CA LEU A 16 -11.47 -1.82 -1.83
C LEU A 16 -12.91 -1.54 -1.35
N HIS A 17 -13.35 -0.28 -1.36
CA HIS A 17 -14.71 0.10 -0.92
C HIS A 17 -15.81 -0.47 -1.80
N THR A 18 -15.49 -0.79 -3.06
CA THR A 18 -16.44 -1.40 -4.01
C THR A 18 -16.27 -2.91 -4.15
N GLY A 19 -15.54 -3.55 -3.22
CA GLY A 19 -15.33 -5.00 -3.19
C GLY A 19 -14.07 -5.47 -3.93
N GLY A 20 -13.07 -4.61 -4.11
CA GLY A 20 -11.75 -5.04 -4.57
C GLY A 20 -10.97 -5.77 -3.48
N ASP A 21 -9.98 -6.57 -3.88
CA ASP A 21 -9.14 -7.34 -2.96
C ASP A 21 -7.87 -6.55 -2.57
N ALA A 22 -7.61 -6.42 -1.27
CA ALA A 22 -6.33 -5.91 -0.76
C ALA A 22 -5.34 -7.08 -0.60
N VAL A 23 -4.17 -6.99 -1.24
CA VAL A 23 -3.14 -8.04 -1.20
C VAL A 23 -1.86 -7.46 -0.60
N ASP A 24 -1.29 -8.14 0.40
CA ASP A 24 0.01 -7.74 0.95
C ASP A 24 1.13 -8.10 -0.03
N ALA A 25 1.83 -7.08 -0.52
CA ALA A 25 3.00 -7.21 -1.40
C ALA A 25 4.26 -6.58 -0.77
N THR A 26 4.28 -6.39 0.56
CA THR A 26 5.36 -5.67 1.26
C THR A 26 6.75 -6.28 0.97
N ASP A 27 6.83 -7.60 0.91
CA ASP A 27 8.10 -8.31 0.73
C ASP A 27 8.53 -8.40 -0.75
N GLU A 28 7.68 -7.96 -1.68
CA GLU A 28 7.99 -7.87 -3.12
C GLU A 28 8.69 -6.55 -3.50
N LEU A 29 8.70 -5.56 -2.59
CA LEU A 29 9.35 -4.28 -2.83
C LEU A 29 10.87 -4.39 -2.71
N SER A 30 11.58 -3.93 -3.74
CA SER A 30 13.04 -3.79 -3.70
C SER A 30 13.46 -2.70 -2.70
N PRO A 31 14.72 -2.70 -2.22
CA PRO A 31 15.24 -1.63 -1.36
C PRO A 31 15.08 -0.23 -1.99
N ASP A 32 15.30 -0.11 -3.30
CA ASP A 32 15.23 1.16 -4.02
C ASP A 32 13.79 1.67 -4.14
N GLU A 33 12.83 0.77 -4.37
CA GLU A 33 11.40 1.10 -4.41
C GLU A 33 10.91 1.57 -3.03
N ARG A 34 11.36 0.92 -1.95
CA ARG A 34 11.06 1.32 -0.57
C ARG A 34 11.62 2.72 -0.28
N GLU A 35 12.88 2.97 -0.64
CA GLU A 35 13.49 4.28 -0.42
C GLU A 35 12.82 5.37 -1.26
N PHE A 36 12.41 5.08 -2.49
CA PHE A 36 11.62 6.01 -3.31
C PHE A 36 10.34 6.46 -2.59
N VAL A 37 9.57 5.51 -2.05
CA VAL A 37 8.33 5.81 -1.31
C VAL A 37 8.61 6.55 0.00
N VAL A 38 9.65 6.14 0.75
CA VAL A 38 10.02 6.80 2.02
C VAL A 38 10.46 8.25 1.80
N ARG A 39 11.20 8.54 0.71
CA ARG A 39 11.59 9.91 0.36
C ARG A 39 10.38 10.80 0.07
N ALA A 40 9.34 10.27 -0.57
CA ALA A 40 8.11 11.03 -0.82
C ALA A 40 7.44 11.50 0.49
N ALA A 41 7.34 10.61 1.49
CA ALA A 41 6.81 10.98 2.80
C ALA A 41 7.71 12.02 3.52
N ARG A 42 9.04 11.84 3.46
CA ARG A 42 10.01 12.76 4.10
C ARG A 42 10.07 14.15 3.45
N ALA A 43 9.63 14.28 2.21
CA ALA A 43 9.62 15.56 1.50
C ALA A 43 8.60 16.56 2.09
N ILE A 44 7.65 16.10 2.93
CA ILE A 44 6.62 16.95 3.53
C ILE A 44 6.98 17.22 5.01
N PRO A 45 7.39 18.45 5.37
CA PRO A 45 7.76 18.78 6.74
C PRO A 45 6.60 18.57 7.73
N GLY A 46 6.90 17.91 8.85
CA GLY A 46 5.93 17.67 9.93
C GLY A 46 5.00 16.47 9.71
N LEU A 47 5.05 15.81 8.55
CA LEU A 47 4.28 14.59 8.29
C LEU A 47 4.87 13.41 9.07
N ARG A 48 4.09 12.85 10.01
CA ARG A 48 4.53 11.74 10.87
C ARG A 48 4.07 10.36 10.39
N VAL A 49 2.89 10.31 9.76
CA VAL A 49 2.29 9.09 9.21
C VAL A 49 1.65 9.48 7.89
N ALA A 50 1.84 8.65 6.86
CA ALA A 50 1.16 8.79 5.59
C ALA A 50 1.02 7.43 4.90
N GLY A 51 -0.05 7.29 4.13
CA GLY A 51 -0.14 6.30 3.06
C GLY A 51 0.35 6.95 1.77
N ILE A 52 1.15 6.21 1.00
CA ILE A 52 1.69 6.67 -0.26
C ILE A 52 1.16 5.77 -1.36
N ASP A 53 0.38 6.35 -2.26
CA ASP A 53 -0.11 5.65 -3.42
C ASP A 53 0.90 5.83 -4.55
N VAL A 54 1.40 4.71 -5.08
CA VAL A 54 2.53 4.69 -5.99
C VAL A 54 2.29 3.70 -7.14
N LEU A 55 2.68 4.08 -8.35
CA LEU A 55 2.82 3.16 -9.47
C LEU A 55 4.29 2.75 -9.59
N LEU A 56 4.51 1.43 -9.46
CA LEU A 56 5.81 0.80 -9.63
C LEU A 56 5.78 -0.10 -10.87
N PRO A 57 6.53 0.23 -11.92
CA PRO A 57 6.67 -0.63 -13.09
C PRO A 57 7.37 -1.94 -12.71
N ARG A 58 6.77 -3.09 -13.03
CA ARG A 58 7.27 -4.43 -12.65
C ARG A 58 7.95 -5.21 -13.80
N ARG A 59 8.14 -4.57 -14.96
CA ARG A 59 8.77 -5.15 -16.16
C ARG A 59 9.92 -4.24 -16.59
N GLU A 60 10.80 -4.73 -17.47
CA GLU A 60 11.74 -3.88 -18.20
C GLU A 60 10.94 -2.93 -19.12
N THR A 61 10.48 -1.84 -18.54
CA THR A 61 9.80 -0.73 -19.19
C THR A 61 10.62 0.51 -18.92
N ASP A 62 10.72 1.42 -19.89
CA ASP A 62 11.35 2.73 -19.69
C ASP A 62 10.52 3.68 -18.83
N GLU A 63 9.39 3.21 -18.27
CA GLU A 63 8.55 3.98 -17.36
C GLU A 63 9.23 4.16 -16.00
N ALA A 64 9.18 5.37 -15.47
CA ALA A 64 9.69 5.67 -14.14
C ALA A 64 8.61 5.42 -13.06
N PRO A 65 9.00 5.05 -11.82
CA PRO A 65 8.11 5.07 -10.68
C PRO A 65 7.45 6.43 -10.47
N ALA A 66 6.16 6.44 -10.12
CA ALA A 66 5.39 7.67 -9.94
C ALA A 66 4.60 7.66 -8.63
N ILE A 67 4.73 8.72 -7.83
CA ILE A 67 3.86 8.97 -6.67
C ILE A 67 2.56 9.58 -7.19
N LEU A 68 1.43 8.96 -6.87
CA LEU A 68 0.10 9.42 -7.25
C LEU A 68 -0.51 10.32 -6.18
N GLU A 69 -0.43 9.89 -4.92
CA GLU A 69 -1.04 10.57 -3.78
C GLU A 69 -0.20 10.37 -2.52
N VAL A 70 -0.21 11.38 -1.64
CA VAL A 70 0.27 11.27 -0.26
C VAL A 70 -0.90 11.57 0.67
N ASN A 71 -1.41 10.52 1.31
CA ASN A 71 -2.56 10.61 2.20
C ASN A 71 -2.10 10.69 3.68
N PRO A 72 -2.30 11.82 4.39
CA PRO A 72 -1.90 11.97 5.78
C PRO A 72 -2.77 11.17 6.77
N PHE A 73 -3.94 10.67 6.33
CA PHE A 73 -4.87 9.88 7.14
C PHE A 73 -5.22 8.56 6.42
N PRO A 74 -4.23 7.67 6.22
CA PRO A 74 -4.42 6.46 5.44
C PRO A 74 -5.35 5.46 6.14
N MET A 75 -6.07 4.67 5.34
CA MET A 75 -6.76 3.51 5.86
C MET A 75 -5.74 2.41 6.17
N ILE A 76 -5.54 2.12 7.46
CA ILE A 76 -4.55 1.13 7.90
C ILE A 76 -5.13 -0.28 8.15
N SER A 77 -6.45 -0.43 8.15
CA SER A 77 -7.12 -1.71 8.43
C SER A 77 -6.81 -2.78 7.37
N MET A 78 -6.70 -2.38 6.10
CA MET A 78 -6.39 -3.29 4.99
C MET A 78 -5.01 -3.96 5.12
N HIS A 79 -4.06 -3.34 5.84
CA HIS A 79 -2.76 -3.95 6.11
C HIS A 79 -2.85 -5.03 7.20
N HIS A 80 -3.79 -4.91 8.15
CA HIS A 80 -4.01 -5.90 9.20
C HIS A 80 -4.85 -7.09 8.72
N PHE A 81 -5.76 -6.85 7.78
CA PHE A 81 -6.70 -7.85 7.29
C PHE A 81 -6.71 -7.89 5.74
N PRO A 82 -5.60 -8.30 5.11
CA PRO A 82 -5.57 -8.42 3.66
C PRO A 82 -6.40 -9.62 3.20
N ALA A 83 -6.95 -9.54 1.99
CA ALA A 83 -7.63 -10.66 1.33
C ALA A 83 -6.66 -11.81 0.99
N ALA A 84 -5.38 -11.47 0.71
CA ALA A 84 -4.30 -12.44 0.50
C ALA A 84 -2.94 -11.87 0.95
N GLY A 85 -2.01 -12.76 1.30
CA GLY A 85 -0.68 -12.38 1.79
C GLY A 85 -0.60 -12.31 3.31
N ARG A 86 0.40 -11.60 3.84
CA ARG A 86 0.70 -11.58 5.29
C ARG A 86 0.08 -10.35 5.98
N PRO A 87 -0.71 -10.54 7.05
CA PRO A 87 -1.10 -9.44 7.94
C PRO A 87 0.11 -8.66 8.48
N ARG A 88 -0.01 -7.33 8.56
CA ARG A 88 1.02 -6.42 9.07
C ARG A 88 0.43 -5.54 10.19
N ASP A 89 1.06 -5.61 11.37
CA ASP A 89 0.79 -4.65 12.45
C ASP A 89 1.44 -3.30 12.12
N VAL A 90 0.62 -2.40 11.55
CA VAL A 90 1.02 -1.01 11.29
C VAL A 90 0.50 -0.06 12.36
N ALA A 91 -0.53 -0.46 13.13
CA ALA A 91 -1.08 0.38 14.19
C ALA A 91 -0.11 0.49 15.39
N GLY A 92 0.54 -0.62 15.77
CA GLY A 92 1.49 -0.66 16.88
C GLY A 92 2.63 0.36 16.75
N PRO A 93 3.38 0.39 15.63
CA PRO A 93 4.40 1.41 15.39
C PRO A 93 3.86 2.84 15.44
N ILE A 94 2.68 3.10 14.88
CA ILE A 94 2.06 4.43 14.90
C ILE A 94 1.75 4.87 16.33
N VAL A 95 1.11 4.00 17.12
CA VAL A 95 0.77 4.30 18.52
C VAL A 95 2.04 4.52 19.35
N ARG A 96 3.08 3.68 19.19
CA ARG A 96 4.38 3.87 19.86
C ARG A 96 5.04 5.20 19.49
N ALA A 97 4.92 5.64 18.24
CA ALA A 97 5.45 6.94 17.82
C ALA A 97 4.66 8.13 18.39
N MET A 98 3.36 7.94 18.68
CA MET A 98 2.52 8.96 19.34
C MET A 98 2.79 9.06 20.84
N PHE A 99 3.10 7.93 21.49
CA PHE A 99 3.34 7.84 22.94
C PHE A 99 4.69 7.18 23.26
N PRO A 100 5.82 7.86 23.01
CA PRO A 100 7.16 7.27 23.14
C PRO A 100 7.62 7.00 24.58
N SER A 101 6.87 7.46 25.59
CA SER A 101 7.19 7.33 27.02
C SER A 101 6.41 6.23 27.75
N THR A 102 5.68 5.39 27.02
CA THR A 102 4.97 4.18 27.49
C THR A 102 5.53 2.95 26.80
#